data_AF-A0A4R7F8B4-F1
#
_entry.id   AF-A0A4R7F8B4-F1
#
_cell.length_a   1.000
_cell.length_b   1.000
_cell.length_c   1.000
_cell.angle_alpha   90.00
_cell.angle_beta   90.00
_cell.angle_gamma   90.00
#
_symmetry.space_group_name_H-M   'P 1'
#
loop_
_entity.id
_entity.type
_entity.pdbx_description
1 polymer ?
#
loop_
_entity_poly.entity_id
_entity_poly.type
_entity_poly.pdbx_seq_one_letter_code
_entity_poly.pdbx_strand_id
1 'polypeptide(L)'
;MEEKNRKQIKKTGRKPKIDPAVNRYSINLNAQDNAKFLALFDQSDMKVIAHFITACIFQKTVKTVKIDMNAIEYHEKLTRFFSQFRAIGTNYNQIVKILYRNFSEKKAGTYLFKLEKETIELVKVTKEVMRLTQEFEEKYLKKE
;
A
#
# COMPACT_ATOMS: atom_id res chain seq x y z
N MET A 1 -58.55 32.53 -19.38
CA MET A 1 -57.37 33.19 -18.80
C MET A 1 -56.16 32.35 -19.19
N GLU A 2 -55.49 32.69 -20.30
CA GLU A 2 -54.43 33.71 -20.37
C GLU A 2 -53.12 33.11 -19.80
N GLU A 3 -51.99 33.04 -20.52
CA GLU A 3 -51.53 33.74 -21.71
C GLU A 3 -50.55 32.85 -22.51
N LYS A 4 -50.80 32.75 -23.81
CA LYS A 4 -49.77 32.39 -24.81
C LYS A 4 -48.86 33.60 -24.98
N ASN A 5 -47.63 33.51 -24.47
CA ASN A 5 -46.56 34.40 -24.95
C ASN A 5 -45.24 33.64 -25.10
N ARG A 6 -45.26 32.61 -25.96
CA ARG A 6 -44.01 32.02 -26.49
C ARG A 6 -43.46 32.98 -27.54
N LYS A 7 -42.69 33.98 -27.08
CA LYS A 7 -41.78 34.73 -27.95
C LYS A 7 -40.92 33.70 -28.70
N GLN A 8 -41.06 33.65 -30.02
CA GLN A 8 -40.31 32.76 -30.90
C GLN A 8 -38.83 33.13 -30.81
N ILE A 9 -38.10 32.50 -29.89
CA ILE A 9 -36.64 32.56 -29.88
C ILE A 9 -36.20 31.79 -31.13
N LYS A 10 -35.66 32.52 -32.11
CA LYS A 10 -35.03 31.97 -33.31
C LYS A 10 -34.09 30.85 -32.86
N LYS A 11 -34.31 29.61 -33.34
CA LYS A 11 -33.45 28.45 -33.08
C LYS A 11 -32.16 28.59 -33.91
N THR A 12 -31.37 29.60 -33.62
CA THR A 12 -30.03 29.82 -34.14
C THR A 12 -29.07 29.65 -32.99
N GLY A 13 -28.32 28.54 -32.98
CA GLY A 13 -27.33 28.25 -31.95
C GLY A 13 -27.18 26.74 -31.68
N ARG A 14 -26.10 26.40 -30.99
CA ARG A 14 -25.85 25.02 -30.52
C ARG A 14 -26.96 24.61 -29.57
N LYS A 15 -27.54 23.41 -29.77
CA LYS A 15 -28.52 22.85 -28.82
C LYS A 15 -27.90 22.79 -27.42
N PRO A 16 -28.63 23.24 -26.37
CA PRO A 16 -28.12 23.19 -25.01
C PRO A 16 -27.84 21.74 -24.59
N LYS A 17 -26.80 21.54 -23.79
CA LYS A 17 -26.48 20.23 -23.21
C LYS A 17 -27.53 19.87 -22.16
N ILE A 18 -27.76 18.57 -21.98
CA ILE A 18 -28.69 18.03 -20.96
C ILE A 18 -28.21 18.39 -19.55
N ASP A 19 -26.90 18.35 -19.31
CA ASP A 19 -26.28 18.78 -18.06
C ASP A 19 -25.07 19.70 -18.35
N PRO A 20 -25.24 21.03 -18.21
CA PRO A 20 -24.15 21.98 -18.41
C PRO A 20 -23.26 22.09 -17.16
N ALA A 21 -21.94 22.21 -17.36
CA ALA A 21 -21.02 22.54 -16.29
C ALA A 21 -21.19 24.02 -15.88
N VAL A 22 -21.98 24.28 -14.84
CA VAL A 22 -22.31 25.65 -14.37
C VAL A 22 -21.29 26.17 -13.36
N ASN A 23 -20.69 25.29 -12.56
CA ASN A 23 -19.78 25.67 -11.48
C ASN A 23 -18.33 25.81 -11.97
N ARG A 24 -17.68 26.93 -11.66
CA ARG A 24 -16.27 27.20 -11.99
C ARG A 24 -15.47 27.51 -10.74
N TYR A 25 -14.35 26.80 -10.58
CA TYR A 25 -13.35 27.06 -9.55
C TYR A 25 -12.03 27.47 -10.22
N SER A 26 -11.40 28.52 -9.70
CA SER A 26 -10.10 29.01 -10.17
C SER A 26 -9.03 28.66 -9.15
N ILE A 27 -7.86 28.23 -9.62
CA ILE A 27 -6.68 27.98 -8.80
C ILE A 27 -5.54 28.89 -9.25
N ASN A 28 -4.76 29.39 -8.29
CA ASN A 28 -3.56 30.18 -8.55
C ASN A 28 -2.34 29.33 -8.22
N LEU A 29 -1.40 29.24 -9.16
CA LEU A 29 -0.14 28.51 -8.99
C LEU A 29 1.02 29.50 -8.92
N ASN A 30 1.99 29.24 -8.05
CA ASN A 30 3.27 29.93 -8.10
C ASN A 30 4.12 29.41 -9.28
N ALA A 31 5.25 30.05 -9.58
CA ALA A 31 6.09 29.69 -10.73
C ALA A 31 6.59 28.23 -10.69
N GLN A 32 6.95 27.72 -9.50
CA GLN A 32 7.47 26.37 -9.33
C GLN A 32 6.38 25.32 -9.57
N ASP A 33 5.19 25.54 -9.02
CA ASP A 33 4.06 24.61 -9.15
C ASP A 33 3.48 24.64 -10.57
N ASN A 34 3.51 25.80 -11.23
CA ASN A 34 3.14 25.92 -12.63
C ASN A 34 4.08 25.13 -13.56
N ALA A 35 5.39 25.15 -13.31
CA ALA A 35 6.35 24.36 -14.08
C ALA A 35 6.10 22.85 -13.93
N LYS A 36 5.84 22.38 -12.71
CA LYS A 36 5.46 20.97 -12.45
C LYS A 36 4.14 20.60 -13.13
N PHE A 37 3.15 21.50 -13.08
CA PHE A 37 1.85 21.29 -13.71
C PHE A 37 1.98 21.11 -15.22
N LEU A 38 2.74 21.97 -15.90
CA LEU A 38 2.96 21.89 -17.35
C LEU A 38 3.66 20.59 -17.74
N ALA A 39 4.69 20.17 -17.00
CA ALA A 39 5.37 18.90 -17.26
C ALA A 39 4.42 17.69 -17.17
N LEU A 40 3.51 17.69 -16.20
CA LEU A 40 2.51 16.62 -16.05
C LEU A 40 1.42 16.70 -17.14
N PHE A 41 1.06 17.90 -17.58
CA PHE A 41 0.10 18.09 -18.65
C PHE A 41 0.65 17.58 -19.99
N ASP A 42 1.90 17.91 -20.32
CA ASP A 42 2.57 17.46 -21.54
C ASP A 42 2.70 15.93 -21.59
N GLN A 43 3.02 15.30 -20.46
CA GLN A 43 3.07 13.83 -20.34
C GLN A 43 1.70 13.14 -20.53
N SER A 44 0.59 13.87 -20.38
CA SER A 44 -0.75 13.28 -20.42
C SER A 44 -1.33 13.15 -21.82
N ASP A 45 -0.68 13.74 -22.83
CA ASP A 45 -1.16 13.87 -24.23
C ASP A 45 -2.57 14.50 -24.36
N MET A 46 -3.08 15.14 -23.30
CA MET A 46 -4.38 15.78 -23.32
C MET A 46 -4.31 17.14 -23.99
N LYS A 47 -5.31 17.46 -24.83
CA LYS A 47 -5.37 18.74 -25.56
C LYS A 47 -5.95 19.90 -24.75
N VAL A 48 -6.59 19.60 -23.61
CA VAL A 48 -7.35 20.59 -22.84
C VAL A 48 -6.97 20.50 -21.36
N ILE A 49 -6.40 21.57 -20.83
CA ILE A 49 -5.97 21.72 -19.43
C ILE A 49 -7.10 21.39 -18.45
N ALA A 50 -8.32 21.87 -18.70
CA ALA A 50 -9.46 21.62 -17.83
C ALA A 50 -9.84 20.13 -17.76
N HIS A 51 -9.73 19.39 -18.86
CA HIS A 51 -9.96 17.94 -18.89
C HIS A 51 -8.86 17.18 -18.14
N PHE A 52 -7.61 17.64 -18.25
CA PHE A 52 -6.50 17.09 -17.48
C PHE A 52 -6.71 17.27 -15.97
N ILE A 53 -7.13 18.46 -15.54
CA ILE A 53 -7.43 18.74 -14.13
C ILE A 53 -8.60 17.87 -13.64
N THR A 54 -9.69 17.79 -14.40
CA THR A 54 -10.85 16.95 -14.02
C THR A 54 -10.50 15.47 -14.00
N ALA A 55 -9.73 14.97 -14.96
CA ALA A 55 -9.22 13.61 -14.94
C ALA A 55 -8.30 13.36 -13.72
N CYS A 56 -7.42 14.31 -13.38
CA CYS A 56 -6.57 14.19 -12.21
C CYS A 56 -7.35 14.22 -10.88
N ILE A 57 -8.48 14.93 -10.81
CA ILE A 57 -9.31 15.00 -9.58
C ILE A 57 -10.25 13.80 -9.47
N PHE A 58 -10.83 13.34 -10.59
CA PHE A 58 -11.92 12.37 -10.59
C PHE A 58 -11.54 10.97 -11.11
N GLN A 59 -10.48 10.82 -11.92
CA GLN A 59 -10.00 9.51 -12.39
C GLN A 59 -8.84 8.97 -11.56
N LYS A 60 -7.92 9.83 -11.08
CA LYS A 60 -7.13 9.44 -9.91
C LYS A 60 -8.11 9.48 -8.77
N THR A 61 -8.42 8.31 -8.21
CA THR A 61 -9.03 8.27 -6.89
C THR A 61 -8.18 9.17 -6.01
N VAL A 62 -8.69 10.32 -5.59
CA VAL A 62 -8.17 11.03 -4.42
C VAL A 62 -8.58 10.14 -3.25
N LYS A 63 -7.90 9.00 -3.18
CA LYS A 63 -7.85 8.12 -2.06
C LYS A 63 -6.99 8.93 -1.10
N THR A 64 -7.62 9.79 -0.31
CA THR A 64 -7.03 10.25 0.94
C THR A 64 -6.97 9.03 1.84
N VAL A 65 -6.10 8.07 1.48
CA VAL A 65 -5.67 7.04 2.40
C VAL A 65 -4.85 7.85 3.38
N LYS A 66 -5.39 8.07 4.57
CA LYS A 66 -4.56 8.34 5.73
C LYS A 66 -3.65 7.13 5.82
N ILE A 67 -2.49 7.21 5.17
CA ILE A 67 -1.50 6.15 5.20
C ILE A 67 -0.98 6.20 6.62
N ASP A 68 -1.44 5.24 7.43
CA ASP A 68 -0.83 5.01 8.72
C ASP A 68 0.55 4.41 8.44
N MET A 69 1.56 5.28 8.45
CA MET A 69 2.95 4.90 8.21
C MET A 69 3.40 3.82 9.21
N ASN A 70 2.84 3.84 10.43
CA ASN A 70 3.15 2.84 11.45
C ASN A 70 2.61 1.46 11.05
N ALA A 71 1.43 1.39 10.43
CA ALA A 71 0.85 0.14 9.96
C ALA A 71 1.67 -0.46 8.80
N ILE A 72 2.18 0.38 7.89
CA ILE A 72 3.07 -0.07 6.81
C ILE A 72 4.40 -0.57 7.38
N GLU A 73 5.04 0.20 8.26
CA GLU A 73 6.30 -0.19 8.89
C GLU A 73 6.14 -1.48 9.72
N TYR A 74 5.00 -1.64 10.39
CA TYR A 74 4.66 -2.86 11.09
C TYR A 74 4.56 -4.06 10.13
N HIS A 75 3.84 -3.92 9.02
CA HIS A 75 3.72 -4.97 8.01
C HIS A 75 5.08 -5.34 7.38
N GLU A 76 5.94 -4.35 7.11
CA GLU A 76 7.30 -4.57 6.62
C GLU A 76 8.13 -5.36 7.62
N LYS A 77 8.10 -4.97 8.91
CA LYS A 77 8.79 -5.69 9.99
C LYS A 77 8.29 -7.12 10.12
N LEU A 78 6.98 -7.35 10.05
CA LEU A 78 6.39 -8.68 10.12
C LEU A 78 6.82 -9.55 8.92
N THR A 79 6.82 -8.99 7.72
CA THR A 79 7.28 -9.67 6.51
C THR A 79 8.76 -10.05 6.63
N ARG A 80 9.60 -9.13 7.12
CA ARG A 80 11.01 -9.38 7.35
C ARG A 80 11.22 -10.45 8.42
N PHE A 81 10.48 -10.42 9.51
CA PHE A 81 10.51 -11.46 10.55
C PHE A 81 10.18 -12.84 9.96
N PHE A 82 9.12 -12.97 9.16
CA PHE A 82 8.78 -14.22 8.49
C PHE A 82 9.91 -14.73 7.57
N SER A 83 10.57 -13.83 6.84
CA SER A 83 11.71 -14.20 5.99
C SER A 83 12.88 -14.78 6.80
N GLN A 84 13.13 -14.28 8.02
CA GLN A 84 14.16 -14.79 8.91
C GLN A 84 13.86 -16.22 9.38
N PHE A 85 12.60 -16.54 9.73
CA PHE A 85 12.22 -17.90 10.09
C PHE A 85 12.46 -18.89 8.95
N ARG A 86 12.12 -18.50 7.72
CA ARG A 86 12.35 -19.34 6.54
C ARG A 86 13.86 -19.56 6.29
N ALA A 87 14.67 -18.52 6.49
CA ALA A 87 16.12 -18.62 6.38
C ALA A 87 16.71 -19.57 7.43
N ILE A 88 16.26 -19.48 8.69
CA ILE A 88 16.67 -20.40 9.76
C ILE A 88 16.35 -21.85 9.39
N GLY A 89 15.13 -22.14 8.92
CA GLY A 89 14.76 -23.49 8.50
C GLY A 89 15.58 -24.02 7.33
N THR A 90 15.91 -23.16 6.37
CA THR A 90 16.78 -23.52 5.24
C THR A 90 18.20 -23.84 5.71
N ASN A 91 18.77 -22.99 6.57
CA ASN A 91 20.10 -23.18 7.15
C ASN A 91 20.17 -24.43 8.02
N TYR A 92 19.13 -24.71 8.81
CA TYR A 92 19.03 -25.91 9.62
C TYR A 92 19.17 -27.17 8.75
N ASN A 93 18.37 -27.26 7.67
CA ASN A 93 18.42 -28.38 6.74
C ASN A 93 19.79 -28.53 6.07
N GLN A 94 20.42 -27.41 5.70
CA GLN A 94 21.76 -27.41 5.12
C GLN A 94 22.81 -27.94 6.10
N ILE A 95 22.80 -27.45 7.35
CA ILE A 95 23.74 -27.89 8.39
C ILE A 95 23.62 -29.38 8.65
N VAL A 96 22.40 -29.90 8.81
CA VAL A 96 22.18 -31.34 9.05
C VAL A 96 22.74 -32.19 7.89
N LYS A 97 22.50 -31.77 6.64
CA LYS A 97 23.05 -32.45 5.45
C LYS A 97 24.59 -32.41 5.40
N ILE A 98 25.19 -31.28 5.76
CA ILE A 98 26.65 -31.11 5.81
C ILE A 98 27.26 -31.98 6.90
N LEU A 99 26.63 -32.01 8.08
CA LEU A 99 27.07 -32.82 9.21
C LEU A 99 27.08 -34.30 8.86
N TYR A 100 26.02 -34.79 8.23
CA TYR A 100 25.91 -36.20 7.82
C TYR A 100 26.91 -36.60 6.72
N ARG A 101 27.20 -35.69 5.77
CA ARG A 101 28.11 -35.99 4.64
C ARG A 101 29.59 -35.92 4.99
N ASN A 102 29.98 -35.02 5.89
CA ASN A 102 31.39 -34.66 6.09
C ASN A 102 31.99 -35.12 7.43
N PHE A 103 31.16 -35.56 8.39
CA PHE A 103 31.61 -35.98 9.72
C PHE A 103 31.23 -37.43 10.00
N SER A 104 32.02 -38.10 10.83
CA SER A 104 31.63 -39.41 11.38
C SER A 104 30.41 -39.27 12.28
N GLU A 105 29.60 -40.33 12.39
CA GLU A 105 28.35 -40.33 13.17
C GLU A 105 28.54 -39.80 14.60
N LYS A 106 29.62 -40.18 15.27
CA LYS A 106 29.95 -39.73 16.63
C LYS A 106 30.17 -38.20 16.71
N LYS A 107 30.86 -37.62 15.72
CA LYS A 107 31.10 -36.17 15.66
C LYS A 107 29.82 -35.43 15.24
N ALA A 108 29.11 -35.94 14.23
CA ALA A 108 27.84 -35.39 13.76
C ALA A 108 26.80 -35.35 14.90
N GLY A 109 26.66 -36.43 15.67
CA GLY A 109 25.78 -36.48 16.84
C GLY A 109 26.12 -35.43 17.90
N THR A 110 27.40 -35.18 18.16
CA THR A 110 27.84 -34.13 19.11
C THR A 110 27.41 -32.73 18.63
N TYR A 111 27.52 -32.44 17.34
CA TYR A 111 27.08 -31.16 16.77
C TYR A 111 25.55 -31.05 16.72
N LEU A 112 24.85 -32.14 16.43
CA LEU A 112 23.38 -32.18 16.45
C LEU A 112 22.84 -31.89 17.84
N PHE A 113 23.47 -32.41 18.90
CA PHE A 113 23.06 -32.12 20.27
C PHE A 113 23.24 -30.62 20.63
N LYS A 114 24.25 -29.95 20.07
CA LYS A 114 24.39 -28.49 20.22
C LYS A 114 23.30 -27.75 19.44
N LEU A 115 23.01 -28.19 18.21
CA LEU A 115 21.96 -27.60 17.37
C LEU A 115 20.56 -27.76 18.01
N GLU A 116 20.30 -28.89 18.66
CA GLU A 116 19.08 -29.15 19.43
C GLU A 116 18.91 -28.12 20.56
N LYS A 117 19.96 -27.84 21.34
CA LYS A 117 19.92 -26.82 22.39
C LYS A 117 19.55 -25.44 21.86
N GLU A 118 20.18 -25.00 20.77
CA GLU A 118 19.85 -23.71 20.13
C GLU A 118 18.41 -23.70 19.61
N THR A 119 17.92 -24.84 19.09
CA THR A 119 16.54 -24.98 18.61
C THR A 119 15.54 -24.84 19.77
N ILE A 120 15.86 -25.37 20.95
CA ILE A 120 15.04 -25.22 22.15
C ILE A 120 14.94 -23.74 22.56
N GLU A 121 16.05 -23.00 22.54
CA GLU A 121 16.05 -21.56 22.83
C GLU A 121 15.22 -20.78 21.80
N LEU A 122 15.35 -21.09 20.52
CA LEU A 122 14.53 -20.50 19.46
C LEU A 122 13.02 -20.75 19.70
N VAL A 123 12.63 -21.95 20.12
CA VAL A 123 11.24 -22.28 20.47
C VAL A 123 10.75 -21.44 21.64
N LYS A 124 11.57 -21.24 22.68
CA LYS A 124 11.21 -20.38 23.83
C LYS A 124 10.94 -18.96 23.39
N VAL A 125 11.84 -18.37 22.61
CA VAL A 125 11.67 -17.00 22.08
C VAL A 125 10.41 -16.90 21.22
N THR A 126 10.17 -17.89 20.34
CA THR A 126 8.99 -17.91 19.47
C THR A 126 7.69 -17.98 20.28
N LYS A 127 7.65 -18.79 21.34
CA LYS A 127 6.50 -18.85 22.25
C LYS A 127 6.25 -17.52 22.96
N GLU A 128 7.31 -16.83 23.38
CA GLU A 128 7.19 -15.52 24.01
C GLU A 128 6.67 -14.46 23.04
N VAL A 129 7.14 -14.48 21.78
CA VAL A 129 6.59 -13.61 20.72
C VAL A 129 5.11 -13.89 20.48
N MET A 130 4.70 -15.16 20.43
CA MET A 130 3.28 -15.53 20.29
C MET A 130 2.45 -15.02 21.47
N ARG A 131 2.95 -15.17 22.70
CA ARG A 131 2.30 -14.69 23.92
C ARG A 131 2.11 -13.17 23.89
N LEU A 132 3.15 -12.42 23.56
CA LEU A 132 3.09 -10.95 23.44
C LEU A 132 2.13 -10.52 22.33
N THR A 133 2.07 -11.26 21.23
CA THR A 133 1.14 -10.98 20.11
C THR A 133 -0.31 -11.19 20.53
N GLN A 134 -0.61 -12.29 21.25
CA GLN A 134 -1.95 -12.54 21.79
C GLN A 134 -2.36 -11.48 22.81
N GLU A 135 -1.46 -11.11 23.72
CA GLU A 135 -1.70 -10.06 24.72
C GLU A 135 -1.99 -8.70 24.06
N PHE A 136 -1.29 -8.38 22.97
CA PHE A 136 -1.55 -7.18 22.17
C PHE A 136 -2.93 -7.24 21.50
N GLU A 137 -3.27 -8.38 20.88
CA GLU A 137 -4.56 -8.57 20.20
C GLU A 137 -5.75 -8.42 21.17
N GLU A 138 -5.66 -9.02 22.36
CA GLU A 138 -6.69 -8.91 23.38
C GLU A 138 -6.83 -7.50 23.96
N LYS A 139 -5.72 -6.79 24.17
CA LYS A 139 -5.74 -5.45 24.78
C LYS A 139 -6.17 -4.35 23.81
N TYR A 140 -5.81 -4.45 22.53
CA TYR A 140 -5.91 -3.33 21.58
C TYR A 140 -6.78 -3.60 20.34
N LEU A 141 -6.97 -4.87 19.92
CA LEU A 141 -7.73 -5.20 18.71
C LEU A 141 -9.15 -5.72 18.99
N LYS A 142 -9.38 -6.37 20.13
CA LYS A 142 -10.71 -6.93 20.50
C LYS A 142 -11.58 -5.99 21.36
N LYS A 143 -11.11 -4.77 21.65
CA LYS A 143 -11.86 -3.76 22.44
C LYS A 143 -12.61 -2.74 21.58
N GLU A 144 -12.58 -2.87 20.26
CA GLU A 144 -13.48 -2.21 19.31
C GLU A 144 -14.56 -3.19 18.84
#